data_AF-A0A960F2J0-F1
#
_entry.id   AF-A0A960F2J0-F1
#
_cell.length_a   1.000
_cell.length_b   1.000
_cell.length_c   1.000
_cell.angle_alpha   90.00
_cell.angle_beta   90.00
_cell.angle_gamma   90.00
#
_symmetry.space_group_name_H-M   'P 1'
#
loop_
_entity.id
_entity.type
_entity.pdbx_description
1 polymer ?
#
loop_
_entity_poly.entity_id
_entity_poly.type
_entity_poly.pdbx_seq_one_letter_code
_entity_poly.pdbx_strand_id
1 'polypeptide(L)'
;MAQVQHSQIEQWRAAGLYDPNDSCAGERLELLEWISSQGASLAEMVTANAAGQLISLVSDRTMRPAPTLTANDIAARTGLPLATVQQIRRATGFPSADPAATVFCEHEVQMFELFAAADAFFSRDELLHFIRVMASSFRRVAEAATEMFLRDVEAPLQEGRRDEVTLAKASLAGVQLVDNV
;
A
#
# COMPACT_ATOMS: atom_id res chain seq x y z
N MET A 1 -15.06 -14.26 -25.53
CA MET A 1 -14.87 -14.21 -24.06
C MET A 1 -14.23 -15.49 -23.53
N ALA A 2 -14.73 -16.69 -23.87
CA ALA A 2 -14.16 -17.97 -23.40
C ALA A 2 -12.64 -18.19 -23.66
N GLN A 3 -12.13 -17.75 -24.82
CA GLN A 3 -10.71 -17.92 -25.18
C GLN A 3 -9.75 -17.03 -24.39
N VAL A 4 -10.20 -15.84 -23.98
CA VAL A 4 -9.42 -14.91 -23.14
C VAL A 4 -9.33 -15.43 -21.71
N GLN A 5 -10.47 -15.90 -21.17
CA GLN A 5 -10.55 -16.48 -19.83
C GLN A 5 -9.70 -17.75 -19.70
N HIS A 6 -9.72 -18.62 -20.72
CA HIS A 6 -8.88 -19.83 -20.74
C HIS A 6 -7.38 -19.49 -20.76
N SER A 7 -6.96 -18.50 -21.56
CA SER A 7 -5.57 -18.05 -21.59
C SER A 7 -5.10 -17.46 -20.26
N GLN A 8 -5.99 -16.80 -19.52
CA GLN A 8 -5.68 -16.13 -18.27
C GLN A 8 -5.53 -17.12 -17.10
N ILE A 9 -6.39 -18.14 -17.06
CA ILE A 9 -6.28 -19.23 -16.09
C ILE A 9 -4.93 -19.96 -16.23
N GLU A 10 -4.51 -20.29 -17.46
CA GLU A 10 -3.20 -20.93 -17.68
C GLU A 10 -2.03 -20.05 -17.24
N GLN A 11 -2.12 -18.72 -17.41
CA GLN A 11 -1.12 -17.79 -16.89
C GLN A 11 -1.07 -17.81 -15.36
N TRP A 12 -2.22 -17.81 -14.68
CA TRP A 12 -2.27 -17.90 -13.21
C TRP A 12 -1.72 -19.24 -12.70
N ARG A 13 -1.99 -20.35 -13.40
CA ARG A 13 -1.42 -21.66 -13.08
C ARG A 13 0.10 -21.66 -13.23
N ALA A 14 0.60 -21.19 -14.37
CA ALA A 14 2.04 -21.09 -14.63
C ALA A 14 2.76 -20.18 -13.62
N ALA A 15 2.09 -19.14 -13.14
CA ALA A 15 2.60 -18.22 -12.13
C ALA A 15 2.46 -18.74 -10.67
N GLY A 16 1.86 -19.92 -10.47
CA GLY A 16 1.65 -20.51 -9.13
C GLY A 16 0.56 -19.82 -8.30
N LEU A 17 -0.32 -19.04 -8.93
CA LEU A 17 -1.43 -18.35 -8.25
C LEU A 17 -2.68 -19.23 -8.10
N TYR A 18 -2.82 -20.22 -8.98
CA TYR A 18 -4.00 -21.07 -9.08
C TYR A 18 -3.62 -22.54 -9.27
N ASP A 19 -4.18 -23.44 -8.44
CA ASP A 19 -4.15 -24.88 -8.63
C ASP A 19 -5.58 -25.41 -8.73
N PRO A 20 -6.01 -25.99 -9.88
CA PRO A 20 -7.35 -26.54 -10.03
C PRO A 20 -7.62 -27.78 -9.15
N ASN A 21 -6.58 -28.41 -8.58
CA ASN A 21 -6.74 -29.55 -7.68
C ASN A 21 -6.89 -29.14 -6.21
N ASP A 22 -6.73 -27.85 -5.88
CA ASP A 22 -6.94 -27.36 -4.53
C ASP A 22 -8.42 -27.47 -4.14
N SER A 23 -8.69 -27.87 -2.90
CA SER A 23 -10.04 -27.90 -2.34
C SER A 23 -10.78 -26.56 -2.39
N CYS A 24 -10.04 -25.44 -2.44
CA CYS A 24 -10.56 -24.07 -2.53
C CYS A 24 -10.35 -23.45 -3.92
N ALA A 25 -10.07 -24.24 -4.96
CA ALA A 25 -9.80 -23.74 -6.31
C ALA A 25 -10.89 -22.78 -6.83
N GLY A 26 -12.17 -23.07 -6.57
CA GLY A 26 -13.26 -22.20 -6.99
C GLY A 26 -13.18 -20.79 -6.37
N GLU A 27 -12.94 -20.71 -5.06
CA GLU A 27 -12.82 -19.43 -4.33
C GLU A 27 -11.59 -18.64 -4.78
N ARG A 28 -10.46 -19.35 -4.93
CA ARG A 28 -9.22 -18.74 -5.46
C ARG A 28 -9.42 -18.20 -6.87
N LEU A 29 -10.09 -18.94 -7.75
CA LEU A 29 -10.37 -18.48 -9.11
C LEU A 29 -11.23 -17.21 -9.10
N GLU A 30 -12.29 -17.18 -8.29
CA GLU A 30 -13.17 -16.01 -8.17
C GLU A 30 -12.41 -14.78 -7.65
N LEU A 31 -11.50 -14.95 -6.68
CA LEU A 31 -10.62 -13.88 -6.22
C LEU A 31 -9.73 -13.36 -7.36
N LEU A 32 -9.04 -14.24 -8.09
CA LEU A 32 -8.11 -13.85 -9.15
C LEU A 32 -8.82 -13.12 -10.30
N GLU A 33 -10.02 -13.59 -10.68
CA GLU A 33 -10.90 -12.93 -11.65
C GLU A 33 -11.32 -11.54 -11.16
N TRP A 34 -11.73 -11.43 -9.89
CA TRP A 34 -12.10 -10.15 -9.31
C TRP A 34 -10.92 -9.19 -9.26
N ILE A 35 -9.77 -9.58 -8.73
CA ILE A 35 -8.55 -8.75 -8.67
C ILE A 35 -8.13 -8.29 -10.07
N SER A 36 -8.17 -9.18 -11.06
CA SER A 36 -7.86 -8.81 -12.45
C SER A 36 -8.87 -7.81 -13.03
N SER A 37 -10.15 -7.93 -12.68
CA SER A 37 -11.18 -6.96 -13.11
C SER A 37 -10.95 -5.56 -12.51
N GLN A 38 -10.24 -5.47 -11.38
CA GLN A 38 -9.80 -4.22 -10.75
C GLN A 38 -8.50 -3.67 -11.38
N GLY A 39 -7.98 -4.31 -12.43
CA GLY A 39 -6.83 -3.84 -13.19
C GLY A 39 -5.47 -4.10 -12.54
N ALA A 40 -5.36 -5.02 -11.57
CA ALA A 40 -4.05 -5.44 -11.09
C ALA A 40 -3.33 -6.32 -12.13
N SER A 41 -2.02 -6.12 -12.28
CA SER A 41 -1.18 -6.91 -13.18
C SER A 41 -0.79 -8.26 -12.57
N LEU A 42 -0.43 -9.23 -13.42
CA LEU A 42 0.05 -10.54 -12.98
C LEU A 42 1.25 -10.43 -12.03
N ALA A 43 2.19 -9.51 -12.29
CA ALA A 43 3.36 -9.30 -11.47
C ALA A 43 3.00 -8.83 -10.04
N GLU A 44 2.00 -7.96 -9.92
CA GLU A 44 1.48 -7.50 -8.63
C GLU A 44 0.78 -8.62 -7.88
N MET A 45 -0.03 -9.44 -8.56
CA MET A 45 -0.67 -10.62 -7.97
C MET A 45 0.36 -11.63 -7.45
N VAL A 46 1.40 -11.93 -8.23
CA VAL A 46 2.49 -12.83 -7.81
C VAL A 46 3.23 -12.28 -6.58
N THR A 47 3.57 -11.00 -6.61
CA THR A 47 4.27 -10.34 -5.50
C THR A 47 3.43 -10.35 -4.23
N ALA A 48 2.14 -10.02 -4.33
CA ALA A 48 1.23 -10.02 -3.19
C ALA A 48 0.97 -11.43 -2.65
N ASN A 49 0.80 -12.44 -3.53
CA ASN A 49 0.63 -13.83 -3.12
C ASN A 49 1.86 -14.35 -2.37
N ALA A 50 3.07 -14.04 -2.84
CA ALA A 50 4.31 -14.41 -2.16
C ALA A 50 4.43 -13.76 -0.76
N ALA A 51 3.80 -12.60 -0.56
CA ALA A 51 3.76 -11.89 0.72
C ALA A 51 2.56 -12.28 1.61
N GLY A 52 1.66 -13.17 1.15
CA GLY A 52 0.42 -13.51 1.87
C GLY A 52 -0.63 -12.38 1.85
N GLN A 53 -0.50 -11.43 0.93
CA GLN A 53 -1.30 -10.20 0.84
C GLN A 53 -2.20 -10.16 -0.40
N LEU A 54 -2.45 -11.30 -1.05
CA LEU A 54 -3.24 -11.35 -2.28
C LEU A 54 -4.67 -10.80 -2.08
N ILE A 55 -5.28 -11.09 -0.93
CA ILE A 55 -6.63 -10.62 -0.58
C ILE A 55 -6.69 -9.10 -0.41
N SER A 56 -5.66 -8.49 0.19
CA SER A 56 -5.58 -7.04 0.41
C SER A 56 -5.04 -6.26 -0.79
N LEU A 57 -4.62 -6.94 -1.87
CA LEU A 57 -3.93 -6.28 -2.99
C LEU A 57 -4.69 -5.07 -3.55
N VAL A 58 -6.01 -5.18 -3.76
CA VAL A 58 -6.79 -4.08 -4.35
C VAL A 58 -6.99 -2.94 -3.36
N SER A 59 -7.25 -3.23 -2.08
CA SER A 59 -7.36 -2.20 -1.04
C SER A 59 -6.02 -1.49 -0.82
N ASP A 60 -4.91 -2.23 -0.77
CA ASP A 60 -3.56 -1.68 -0.65
C ASP A 60 -3.19 -0.78 -1.84
N ARG A 61 -3.55 -1.18 -3.07
CA ARG A 61 -3.38 -0.36 -4.28
C ARG A 61 -4.16 0.95 -4.22
N THR A 62 -5.36 0.89 -3.65
CA THR A 62 -6.25 2.05 -3.52
C THR A 62 -5.71 3.01 -2.46
N MET A 63 -5.31 2.50 -1.31
CA MET A 63 -4.82 3.31 -0.19
C MET A 63 -3.43 3.88 -0.43
N ARG A 64 -2.55 3.12 -1.10
CA ARG A 64 -1.15 3.49 -1.33
C ARG A 64 -0.86 3.56 -2.82
N PRO A 65 -0.98 4.74 -3.45
CA PRO A 65 -0.60 4.89 -4.85
C PRO A 65 0.87 4.50 -5.05
N ALA A 66 1.17 4.00 -6.24
CA ALA A 66 2.54 3.62 -6.58
C ALA A 66 3.46 4.86 -6.50
N PRO A 67 4.63 4.76 -5.85
CA PRO A 67 5.57 5.87 -5.81
C PRO A 67 6.12 6.13 -7.22
N THR A 68 6.09 7.38 -7.64
CA THR A 68 6.55 7.84 -8.96
C THR A 68 7.77 8.75 -8.88
N LEU A 69 8.13 9.20 -7.68
CA LEU A 69 9.17 10.19 -7.46
C LEU A 69 10.36 9.62 -6.69
N THR A 70 11.54 10.10 -7.05
CA THR A 70 12.81 9.83 -6.39
C THR A 70 13.14 10.92 -5.36
N ALA A 71 14.14 10.69 -4.50
CA ALA A 71 14.59 11.74 -3.57
C ALA A 71 15.18 12.95 -4.33
N ASN A 72 15.78 12.70 -5.50
CA ASN A 72 16.29 13.75 -6.37
C ASN A 72 15.16 14.63 -6.92
N ASP A 73 14.02 14.03 -7.29
CA ASP A 73 12.86 14.78 -7.78
C ASP A 73 12.29 15.69 -6.68
N ILE A 74 12.18 15.18 -5.45
CA ILE A 74 11.73 15.98 -4.30
C ILE A 74 12.69 17.15 -4.05
N ALA A 75 14.01 16.90 -4.03
CA ALA A 75 15.01 17.94 -3.82
C ALA A 75 14.94 19.03 -4.92
N ALA A 76 14.82 18.63 -6.19
CA ALA A 76 14.72 19.55 -7.32
C ALA A 76 13.47 20.43 -7.25
N ARG A 77 12.32 19.86 -6.84
CA ARG A 77 11.04 20.58 -6.78
C ARG A 77 10.92 21.52 -5.60
N THR A 78 11.46 21.13 -4.45
CA THR A 78 11.31 21.88 -3.19
C THR A 78 12.49 22.81 -2.89
N GLY A 79 13.61 22.64 -3.59
CA GLY A 79 14.85 23.38 -3.32
C GLY A 79 15.58 22.91 -2.05
N LEU A 80 15.08 21.89 -1.35
CA LEU A 80 15.74 21.32 -0.18
C LEU A 80 17.00 20.55 -0.59
N PRO A 81 18.07 20.57 0.23
CA PRO A 81 19.21 19.69 0.02
C PRO A 81 18.77 18.21 0.04
N LEU A 82 19.35 17.39 -0.84
CA LEU A 82 19.05 15.94 -0.90
C LEU A 82 19.23 15.26 0.47
N ALA A 83 20.26 15.65 1.22
CA ALA A 83 20.50 15.14 2.57
C ALA A 83 19.32 15.44 3.53
N THR A 84 18.69 16.61 3.40
CA THR A 84 17.52 17.01 4.19
C THR A 84 16.30 16.17 3.80
N VAL A 85 16.06 15.94 2.51
CA VAL A 85 14.98 15.04 2.04
C VAL A 85 15.12 13.65 2.65
N GLN A 86 16.34 13.10 2.64
CA GLN A 86 16.62 11.79 3.23
C GLN A 86 16.50 11.79 4.77
N GLN A 87 16.84 12.90 5.44
CA GLN A 87 16.65 13.04 6.89
C GLN A 87 15.18 13.04 7.28
N ILE A 88 14.34 13.78 6.54
CA ILE A 88 12.89 13.82 6.76
C ILE A 88 12.30 12.41 6.58
N ARG A 89 12.66 11.70 5.50
CA ARG A 89 12.21 10.31 5.26
C ARG A 89 12.50 9.38 6.45
N ARG A 90 13.71 9.48 7.00
CA ARG A 90 14.08 8.71 8.21
C ARG A 90 13.33 9.18 9.44
N ALA A 91 13.13 10.49 9.60
CA ALA A 91 12.39 11.06 10.73
C ALA A 91 10.91 10.62 10.74
N THR A 92 10.31 10.40 9.57
CA THR A 92 8.97 9.83 9.42
C THR A 92 8.91 8.31 9.65
N GLY A 93 10.04 7.66 9.96
CA GLY A 93 10.10 6.24 10.29
C GLY A 93 10.30 5.30 9.10
N PHE A 94 10.46 5.83 7.88
CA PHE A 94 10.73 5.00 6.71
C PHE A 94 12.24 4.71 6.56
N PRO A 95 12.63 3.56 5.95
CA PRO A 95 14.04 3.20 5.80
C PRO A 95 14.82 4.16 4.90
N SER A 96 16.14 4.09 4.92
CA SER A 96 16.93 4.75 3.87
C SER A 96 16.66 4.09 2.52
N ALA A 97 16.66 4.88 1.45
CA ALA A 97 16.51 4.40 0.08
C ALA A 97 17.59 5.05 -0.81
N ASP A 98 17.89 4.40 -1.93
CA ASP A 98 18.71 4.98 -3.00
C ASP A 98 18.06 6.31 -3.46
N PRO A 99 18.79 7.43 -3.55
CA PRO A 99 18.28 8.69 -4.07
C PRO A 99 17.58 8.60 -5.43
N ALA A 100 17.95 7.62 -6.27
CA ALA A 100 17.38 7.40 -7.60
C ALA A 100 16.23 6.38 -7.62
N ALA A 101 15.92 5.72 -6.49
CA ALA A 101 14.78 4.82 -6.41
C ALA A 101 13.47 5.61 -6.27
N THR A 102 12.44 5.20 -6.99
CA THR A 102 11.09 5.76 -6.88
C THR A 102 10.41 5.27 -5.61
N VAL A 103 10.48 6.07 -4.55
CA VAL A 103 9.99 5.72 -3.21
C VAL A 103 9.08 6.78 -2.59
N PHE A 104 8.79 7.85 -3.33
CA PHE A 104 7.91 8.94 -2.92
C PHE A 104 6.72 9.07 -3.88
N CYS A 105 5.62 9.61 -3.36
CA CYS A 105 4.40 9.89 -4.11
C CYS A 105 4.25 11.39 -4.40
N GLU A 106 3.46 11.72 -5.42
CA GLU A 106 3.23 13.10 -5.85
C GLU A 106 2.68 14.01 -4.73
N HIS A 107 1.75 13.48 -3.92
CA HIS A 107 1.13 14.23 -2.82
C HIS A 107 2.10 14.53 -1.65
N GLU A 108 3.22 13.80 -1.55
CA GLU A 108 4.20 14.02 -0.49
C GLU A 108 5.02 15.28 -0.71
N VAL A 109 5.11 15.79 -1.95
CA VAL A 109 5.85 17.02 -2.29
C VAL A 109 5.41 18.20 -1.41
N GLN A 110 4.10 18.34 -1.21
CA GLN A 110 3.53 19.41 -0.38
C GLN A 110 4.03 19.34 1.08
N MET A 111 4.30 18.15 1.61
CA MET A 111 4.83 17.99 2.97
C MET A 111 6.27 18.52 3.06
N PHE A 112 7.08 18.31 2.03
CA PHE A 112 8.45 18.84 1.96
C PHE A 112 8.46 20.35 1.73
N GLU A 113 7.53 20.90 0.95
CA GLU A 113 7.36 22.35 0.80
C GLU A 113 6.98 23.00 2.14
N LEU A 114 6.07 22.37 2.91
CA LEU A 114 5.71 22.84 4.24
C LEU A 114 6.90 22.79 5.20
N PHE A 115 7.72 21.73 5.13
CA PHE A 115 8.97 21.67 5.89
C PHE A 115 9.91 22.82 5.54
N ALA A 116 10.12 23.07 4.24
CA ALA A 116 10.99 24.15 3.76
C ALA A 116 10.51 25.52 4.26
N ALA A 117 9.20 25.76 4.28
CA ALA A 117 8.62 26.97 4.83
C ALA A 117 8.84 27.08 6.35
N ALA A 118 8.71 25.99 7.10
CA ALA A 118 8.92 25.97 8.55
C ALA A 118 10.41 26.16 8.94
N ASP A 119 11.33 25.65 8.13
CA ASP A 119 12.79 25.74 8.34
C ASP A 119 13.32 27.19 8.28
N ALA A 120 12.50 28.13 7.80
CA ALA A 120 12.77 29.57 7.87
C ALA A 120 12.53 30.18 9.26
N PHE A 121 11.76 29.51 10.12
CA PHE A 121 11.33 30.01 11.43
C PHE A 121 11.86 29.18 12.60
N PHE A 122 12.08 27.88 12.38
CA PHE A 122 12.50 26.93 13.41
C PHE A 122 13.85 26.33 13.05
N SER A 123 14.60 25.86 14.07
CA SER A 123 15.80 25.10 13.79
C SER A 123 15.45 23.76 13.16
N ARG A 124 16.29 23.31 12.23
CA ARG A 124 16.11 22.03 11.53
C ARG A 124 16.03 20.84 12.48
N ASP A 125 16.84 20.85 13.54
CA ASP A 125 16.86 19.76 14.51
C ASP A 125 15.55 19.65 15.30
N GLU A 126 14.95 20.78 15.66
CA GLU A 126 13.64 20.83 16.33
C GLU A 126 12.51 20.38 15.39
N LEU A 127 12.54 20.80 14.12
CA LEU A 127 11.56 20.32 13.13
C LEU A 127 11.65 18.81 12.91
N LEU A 128 12.86 18.27 12.77
CA LEU A 128 13.06 16.83 12.66
C LEU A 128 12.65 16.10 13.94
N HIS A 129 12.86 16.68 15.12
CA HIS A 129 12.37 16.12 16.37
C HIS A 129 10.84 16.08 16.41
N PHE A 130 10.18 17.18 16.08
CA PHE A 130 8.74 17.26 15.98
C PHE A 130 8.15 16.22 15.02
N ILE A 131 8.74 16.04 13.84
CA ILE A 131 8.33 15.01 12.87
C ILE A 131 8.44 13.60 13.45
N ARG A 132 9.52 13.29 14.18
CA ARG A 132 9.67 11.97 14.83
C ARG A 132 8.57 11.73 15.86
N VAL A 133 8.20 12.76 16.63
CA VAL A 133 7.10 12.67 17.60
C VAL A 133 5.77 12.40 16.90
N MET A 134 5.46 13.15 15.84
CA MET A 134 4.25 12.93 15.04
C MET A 134 4.22 11.51 14.46
N ALA A 135 5.29 11.07 13.80
CA ALA A 135 5.38 9.76 13.19
C ALA A 135 5.25 8.63 14.22
N SER A 136 5.88 8.77 15.39
CA SER A 136 5.74 7.80 16.47
C SER A 136 4.32 7.72 17.04
N SER A 137 3.57 8.84 16.99
CA SER A 137 2.18 8.91 17.44
C SER A 137 1.24 8.32 16.40
N PHE A 138 1.42 8.64 15.12
CA PHE A 138 0.66 8.05 14.03
C PHE A 138 0.85 6.54 13.95
N ARG A 139 2.05 6.02 14.22
CA ARG A 139 2.26 4.56 14.32
C ARG A 139 1.31 3.93 15.34
N ARG A 140 1.18 4.53 16.52
CA ARG A 140 0.28 4.02 17.58
C ARG A 140 -1.19 4.12 17.19
N VAL A 141 -1.58 5.20 16.50
CA VAL A 141 -2.95 5.35 15.97
C VAL A 141 -3.23 4.28 14.92
N ALA A 142 -2.30 4.05 13.98
CA ALA A 142 -2.41 3.02 12.95
C ALA A 142 -2.49 1.62 13.55
N GLU A 143 -1.70 1.33 14.60
CA GLU A 143 -1.77 0.06 15.34
C GLU A 143 -3.16 -0.15 15.95
N ALA A 144 -3.71 0.86 16.63
CA ALA A 144 -5.05 0.78 17.22
C ALA A 144 -6.15 0.64 16.16
N ALA A 145 -6.05 1.38 15.04
CA ALA A 145 -7.00 1.28 13.93
C ALA A 145 -6.95 -0.10 13.26
N THR A 146 -5.75 -0.66 13.09
CA THR A 146 -5.55 -2.02 12.55
C THR A 146 -6.14 -3.05 13.50
N GLU A 147 -5.87 -2.97 14.81
CA GLU A 147 -6.43 -3.88 15.81
C GLU A 147 -7.97 -3.84 15.79
N MET A 148 -8.57 -2.64 15.75
CA MET A 148 -10.01 -2.46 15.66
C MET A 148 -10.58 -3.12 14.39
N PHE A 149 -9.95 -2.93 13.22
CA PHE A 149 -10.39 -3.55 11.96
C PHE A 149 -10.27 -5.08 12.02
N LEU A 150 -9.13 -5.60 12.47
CA LEU A 150 -8.90 -7.04 12.55
C LEU A 150 -9.93 -7.72 13.47
N ARG A 151 -10.24 -7.09 14.59
CA ARG A 151 -11.17 -7.62 15.59
C ARG A 151 -12.63 -7.54 15.16
N ASP A 152 -13.06 -6.38 14.67
CA ASP A 152 -14.49 -6.09 14.49
C ASP A 152 -14.96 -6.28 13.04
N VAL A 153 -14.05 -6.31 12.06
CA VAL A 153 -14.36 -6.53 10.64
C VAL A 153 -13.84 -7.88 10.16
N GLU A 154 -12.55 -8.16 10.33
CA GLU A 154 -11.95 -9.36 9.72
C GLU A 154 -12.30 -10.66 10.46
N ALA A 155 -12.19 -10.70 11.79
CA ALA A 155 -12.47 -11.91 12.56
C ALA A 155 -13.91 -12.46 12.35
N PRO A 156 -14.98 -11.64 12.37
CA PRO A 156 -16.33 -12.12 12.06
C PRO A 156 -16.50 -12.67 10.63
N LEU A 157 -15.75 -12.14 9.67
CA LEU A 157 -15.77 -12.63 8.28
C LEU A 157 -15.06 -13.99 8.16
N GLN A 158 -14.01 -14.21 8.95
CA GLN A 158 -13.28 -15.48 8.99
C GLN A 158 -14.03 -16.60 9.74
N GLU A 159 -14.84 -16.28 10.75
CA GLU A 159 -15.60 -17.27 11.55
C GLU A 159 -16.74 -17.97 10.79
N GLY A 160 -17.00 -17.59 9.53
CA GLY A 160 -18.13 -18.10 8.76
C GLY A 160 -17.84 -18.80 7.44
N ARG A 161 -16.73 -18.51 6.72
CA ARG A 161 -16.52 -18.99 5.34
C ARG A 161 -15.08 -18.79 4.81
N ARG A 162 -14.67 -19.63 3.85
CA ARG A 162 -13.40 -19.58 3.10
C ARG A 162 -13.44 -18.64 1.87
N ASP A 163 -14.41 -17.72 1.82
CA ASP A 163 -14.67 -16.90 0.63
C ASP A 163 -13.68 -15.72 0.53
N GLU A 164 -12.54 -15.95 -0.12
CA GLU A 164 -11.46 -14.97 -0.28
C GLU A 164 -11.94 -13.67 -0.97
N VAL A 165 -12.83 -13.76 -1.96
CA VAL A 165 -13.28 -12.57 -2.70
C VAL A 165 -14.20 -11.68 -1.86
N THR A 166 -15.01 -12.27 -0.99
CA THR A 166 -15.85 -11.50 -0.06
C THR A 166 -14.98 -10.71 0.91
N LEU A 167 -13.91 -11.31 1.45
CA LEU A 167 -12.96 -10.60 2.31
C LEU A 167 -12.22 -9.48 1.57
N ALA A 168 -11.78 -9.74 0.33
CA ALA A 168 -11.11 -8.74 -0.48
C ALA A 168 -12.01 -7.52 -0.79
N LYS A 169 -13.29 -7.76 -1.10
CA LYS A 169 -14.30 -6.70 -1.29
C LYS A 169 -14.58 -5.92 0.00
N ALA A 170 -14.66 -6.60 1.15
CA ALA A 170 -14.85 -5.95 2.43
C ALA A 170 -13.65 -5.06 2.80
N SER A 171 -12.43 -5.53 2.56
CA SER A 171 -11.20 -4.73 2.73
C SER A 171 -11.20 -3.48 1.84
N LEU A 172 -11.56 -3.62 0.57
CA LEU A 172 -11.68 -2.48 -0.35
C LEU A 172 -12.74 -1.47 0.12
N ALA A 173 -13.91 -1.94 0.53
CA ALA A 173 -14.97 -1.08 1.06
C ALA A 173 -14.50 -0.30 2.30
N GLY A 174 -13.69 -0.93 3.18
CA GLY A 174 -13.07 -0.27 4.32
C GLY A 174 -12.16 0.89 3.92
N VAL A 175 -11.29 0.69 2.92
CA VAL A 175 -10.41 1.76 2.41
C VAL A 175 -11.21 2.89 1.76
N GLN A 176 -12.25 2.57 1.00
CA GLN A 176 -13.09 3.56 0.32
C GLN A 176 -13.87 4.46 1.29
N LEU A 177 -14.03 4.09 2.56
CA LEU A 177 -14.59 4.99 3.57
C LEU A 177 -13.66 6.18 3.86
N VAL A 178 -12.34 5.99 3.74
CA VAL A 178 -11.33 7.04 4.00
C VAL A 178 -11.41 8.16 2.97
N ASP A 179 -11.71 7.83 1.71
CA ASP A 179 -11.83 8.81 0.63
C ASP A 179 -13.07 9.73 0.78
N ASN A 180 -13.99 9.40 1.68
CA ASN A 180 -15.24 10.12 1.90
C ASN A 180 -15.26 10.98 3.18
N VAL A 181 -14.12 11.11 3.86
CA VAL A 181 -13.94 11.97 5.07
C VAL A 181 -13.11 13.20 4.72
#